data_AF-A0A2N6KM73-F1
#
_entry.id   AF-A0A2N6KM73-F1
#
_cell.length_a   1.000
_cell.length_b   1.000
_cell.length_c   1.000
_cell.angle_alpha   90.00
_cell.angle_beta   90.00
_cell.angle_gamma   90.00
#
_symmetry.space_group_name_H-M   'P 1'
#
loop_
_entity.id
_entity.type
_entity.pdbx_description
1 polymer ?
#
loop_
_entity_poly.entity_id
_entity_poly.type
_entity_poly.pdbx_seq_one_letter_code
_entity_poly.pdbx_strand_id
1 'polypeptide(L)' 'MAEVRLGENESIDSALRRFKKKIQKAGILSEVKRRERYEKPSLRRKRKEEAARKGSRY' A
#
# COMPACT_ATOMS: atom_id res chain seq x y z
N MET A 1 -1.99 9.49 -3.00
CA MET A 1 -1.69 10.31 -1.80
C MET A 1 -2.73 9.95 -0.73
N ALA A 2 -2.35 9.87 0.55
CA ALA A 2 -3.29 9.54 1.63
C ALA A 2 -3.47 10.77 2.52
N GLU A 3 -4.68 11.34 2.56
CA GLU A 3 -5.04 12.48 3.43
C GLU A 3 -5.98 12.00 4.55
N VAL A 4 -5.74 12.44 5.79
CA VAL A 4 -6.64 12.24 6.93
C VAL A 4 -6.86 13.59 7.57
N ARG A 5 -8.12 14.04 7.58
CA ARG A 5 -8.54 15.25 8.30
C ARG A 5 -8.91 14.84 9.73
N LEU A 6 -8.35 15.53 10.70
CA LEU A 6 -8.62 15.34 12.13
C LEU A 6 -9.94 16.03 12.50
N GLY A 7 -10.81 15.34 13.23
CA GLY A 7 -11.97 15.96 13.86
C GLY A 7 -11.62 16.55 15.23
N GLU A 8 -12.35 17.58 15.67
CA GLU A 8 -12.08 18.36 16.89
C GLU A 8 -12.07 17.52 18.20
N ASN A 9 -12.63 16.31 18.19
CA ASN A 9 -12.70 15.39 19.34
C ASN A 9 -11.92 14.07 19.13
N GLU A 10 -10.89 14.06 18.28
CA GLU A 10 -10.07 12.86 18.08
C GLU A 10 -8.74 12.91 18.82
N SER A 11 -8.45 11.83 19.56
CA SER A 11 -7.10 11.60 20.08
C SER A 11 -6.13 11.36 18.92
N ILE A 12 -4.94 11.97 19.04
CA ILE A 12 -3.85 11.91 18.05
C ILE A 12 -3.53 10.46 17.63
N ASP A 13 -3.58 9.52 18.58
CA ASP A 13 -3.32 8.11 18.33
C ASP A 13 -4.32 7.47 17.35
N SER A 14 -5.61 7.81 17.49
CA SER A 14 -6.67 7.32 16.59
C SER A 14 -6.50 7.83 15.16
N ALA A 15 -6.04 9.07 15.00
CA ALA A 15 -5.72 9.64 13.70
C ALA A 15 -4.51 8.98 13.05
N LEU A 16 -3.44 8.74 13.82
CA LEU A 16 -2.25 8.02 13.35
C LEU A 16 -2.61 6.59 12.91
N ARG A 17 -3.48 5.90 13.66
CA ARG A 17 -3.93 4.54 13.30
C ARG A 17 -4.71 4.52 11.98
N ARG A 18 -5.62 5.48 11.77
CA ARG A 18 -6.36 5.61 10.50
C ARG A 18 -5.46 6.02 9.34
N PHE A 19 -4.50 6.90 9.58
CA PHE A 19 -3.51 7.29 8.58
C PHE A 19 -2.65 6.11 8.15
N LYS A 20 -2.11 5.33 9.10
CA LYS A 20 -1.36 4.11 8.82
C LYS A 20 -2.18 3.10 8.01
N LYS A 21 -3.46 2.92 8.35
CA LYS A 21 -4.37 2.05 7.60
C LYS A 21 -4.63 2.57 6.18
N LYS A 22 -4.81 3.89 5.99
CA LYS A 22 -4.95 4.50 4.65
C LYS A 22 -3.68 4.33 3.82
N ILE A 23 -2.48 4.53 4.40
CA ILE A 23 -1.20 4.30 3.70
C ILE A 23 -1.07 2.84 3.26
N GLN A 24 -1.38 1.90 4.16
CA GLN A 24 -1.33 0.48 3.86
C GLN A 24 -2.30 0.10 2.75
N LYS A 25 -3.55 0.57 2.81
CA LYS A 25 -4.56 0.32 1.77
C LYS A 25 -4.18 0.94 0.43
N ALA A 26 -3.55 2.11 0.45
CA ALA A 26 -3.07 2.79 -0.75
C ALA A 26 -1.82 2.12 -1.37
N GLY A 27 -1.17 1.18 -0.67
CA GLY A 27 -0.01 0.47 -1.21
C GLY A 27 1.20 1.36 -1.49
N ILE A 28 1.27 2.56 -0.89
CA ILE A 28 2.32 3.54 -1.21
C ILE A 28 3.71 2.97 -0.91
N LEU A 29 3.87 2.28 0.22
CA LEU A 29 5.15 1.69 0.61
C LEU A 29 5.57 0.52 -0.30
N SER A 30 4.62 -0.29 -0.78
CA SER A 30 4.93 -1.37 -1.72
C SER A 30 5.26 -0.83 -3.11
N GLU A 31 4.66 0.29 -3.50
CA GLU A 31 4.96 0.96 -4.76
C GLU A 31 6.34 1.63 -4.76
N VAL A 32 6.72 2.31 -3.67
CA VAL A 32 8.08 2.88 -3.52
C VAL A 32 9.13 1.77 -3.66
N LYS A 33 9.00 0.67 -2.91
CA LYS A 33 9.90 -0.49 -3.00
C LYS A 33 9.97 -1.12 -4.40
N ARG A 34 8.89 -1.04 -5.18
CA ARG A 34 8.86 -1.53 -6.56
C ARG A 34 9.59 -0.59 -7.52
N ARG A 35 9.56 0.72 -7.24
CA ARG A 35 10.16 1.77 -8.07
C ARG A 35 11.62 2.08 -7.73
N GLU A 36 12.12 1.62 -6.58
CA GLU A 36 13.53 1.78 -6.16
C GLU A 36 14.55 1.28 -7.20
N ARG A 37 14.18 0.28 -8.01
CA ARG A 37 15.06 -0.31 -9.03
C ARG A 37 14.29 -0.61 -10.29
N TYR A 38 14.96 -0.47 -11.44
CA TYR A 38 14.37 -0.85 -12.72
C TYR A 38 14.10 -2.36 -12.73
N GLU A 39 12.84 -2.72 -13.00
CA GLU A 39 12.43 -4.10 -13.16
C GLU A 39 12.07 -4.35 -14.63
N LYS A 40 12.74 -5.34 -15.23
CA LYS A 40 12.46 -5.75 -16.62
C LYS A 40 10.97 -6.08 -16.79
N PRO A 41 10.35 -5.76 -17.94
CA PRO A 41 8.92 -5.98 -18.17
C PRO A 41 8.46 -7.42 -17.93
N SER A 42 9.30 -8.41 -18.23
CA SER A 42 9.05 -9.83 -17.99
C SER A 42 8.90 -10.17 -16.50
N LEU A 43 9.77 -9.61 -15.65
CA LEU A 43 9.71 -9.80 -14.19
C LEU A 43 8.47 -9.13 -13.58
N ARG A 44 8.07 -7.97 -14.11
CA ARG A 44 6.83 -7.29 -13.71
C ARG A 44 5.59 -8.15 -14.00
N ARG A 45 5.54 -8.82 -15.17
CA ARG A 45 4.45 -9.74 -15.55
C ARG A 45 4.41 -10.95 -14.61
N LYS A 46 5.56 -11.61 -14.40
CA LYS A 46 5.66 -12.78 -13.49
C LYS A 46 5.21 -12.44 -12.07
N ARG A 47 5.66 -11.30 -11.51
CA ARG A 47 5.24 -10.85 -10.17
C ARG A 47 3.73 -10.59 -10.08
N LYS A 48 3.11 -10.02 -11.13
CA LYS A 48 1.67 -9.76 -11.16
C LYS A 48 0.87 -11.07 -11.13
N GLU A 49 1.30 -12.08 -11.88
CA GLU A 49 0.66 -13.41 -11.89
C GLU A 49 0.80 -14.14 -10.55
N GLU A 50 1.99 -14.07 -9.92
CA GLU A 50 2.21 -14.66 -8.60
C GLU A 50 1.34 -13.99 -7.53
N ALA A 51 1.21 -12.66 -7.58
CA ALA A 51 0.33 -11.92 -6.67
C ALA A 51 -1.15 -12.31 -6.86
N ALA A 52 -1.60 -12.47 -8.10
CA ALA A 52 -2.97 -12.90 -8.40
C ALA A 52 -3.23 -14.34 -7.93
N ARG A 53 -2.30 -15.27 -8.16
CA ARG A 53 -2.40 -16.66 -7.69
C ARG A 53 -2.44 -16.77 -6.17
N LYS A 54 -1.66 -15.95 -5.46
CA LYS A 54 -1.69 -15.91 -3.99
C LYS A 54 -3.00 -15.34 -3.44
N GLY A 55 -3.60 -14.36 -4.13
CA GLY A 55 -4.90 -13.78 -3.73
C GLY A 55 -6.11 -14.69 -4.02
N SER A 56 -6.01 -15.57 -5.02
CA SER A 56 -7.08 -16.50 -5.39
C SER A 56 -7.09 -17.81 -4.58
N ARG A 57 -6.05 -18.07 -3.78
CA ARG A 57 -5.89 -19.31 -3.01
C ARG A 57 -6.48 -19.23 -1.59
N TYR A 58 -7.18 -18.14 -1.26
CA TYR A 58 -7.81 -17.89 0.02
C TYR A 58 -9.29 -17.56 -0.18
#